data_AF-A0A7V4H1W0-F1
#
_entry.id   AF-A0A7V4H1W0-F1
#
_cell.length_a   1.000
_cell.length_b   1.000
_cell.length_c   1.000
_cell.angle_alpha   90.00
_cell.angle_beta   90.00
_cell.angle_gamma   90.00
#
_symmetry.space_group_name_H-M   'P 1'
#
loop_
_entity.id
_entity.type
_entity.pdbx_description
1 polymer ?
#
loop_
_entity_poly.entity_id
_entity_poly.type
_entity_poly.pdbx_seq_one_letter_code
_entity_poly.pdbx_strand_id
1 'polypeptide(L)'
;MPTVGSIAQNSERRLWTAEEFLDWLQPGVHADLIDGEKFMHSPVNLRHARLLNFLDRLLAGYLERRQLGELFREVVAVRLSSRNVFLPDLAYFTNEQVARLTPT
;
A
#
# COMPACT_ATOMS: atom_id res chain seq x y z
N MET A 1 43.02 -3.99 -19.93
CA MET A 1 43.00 -2.84 -19.00
C MET A 1 41.55 -2.66 -18.54
N PRO A 2 41.31 -2.55 -17.23
CA PRO A 2 40.31 -3.39 -16.55
C PRO A 2 38.91 -2.80 -16.48
N THR A 3 37.94 -3.71 -16.44
CA THR A 3 36.52 -3.56 -16.12
C THR A 3 36.34 -2.73 -14.85
N VAL A 4 35.62 -1.61 -14.96
CA VAL A 4 35.10 -0.89 -13.79
C VAL A 4 34.05 -1.79 -13.16
N GLY A 5 34.50 -2.55 -12.16
CA GLY A 5 33.63 -3.33 -11.29
C GLY A 5 32.59 -2.42 -10.67
N SER A 6 31.33 -2.79 -10.86
CA SER A 6 30.20 -2.30 -10.07
C SER A 6 30.59 -2.38 -8.60
N ILE A 7 30.80 -1.22 -7.98
CA ILE A 7 30.97 -1.10 -6.55
C ILE A 7 29.68 -1.65 -5.97
N ALA A 8 29.77 -2.85 -5.39
CA ALA A 8 28.72 -3.42 -4.58
C ALA A 8 28.37 -2.39 -3.51
N GLN A 9 27.23 -1.72 -3.70
CA GLN A 9 26.58 -0.87 -2.72
C GLN A 9 26.10 -1.81 -1.60
N ASN A 10 27.03 -2.24 -0.76
CA ASN A 10 26.72 -2.84 0.53
C ASN A 10 26.27 -1.70 1.46
N SER A 11 25.14 -1.07 1.11
CA SER A 11 24.37 -0.32 2.08
C SER A 11 23.82 -1.37 3.02
N GLU A 12 24.25 -1.36 4.28
CA GLU A 12 23.52 -2.04 5.35
C GLU A 12 22.05 -1.60 5.22
N ARG A 13 21.21 -2.47 4.66
CA ARG A 13 19.79 -2.16 4.47
C ARG A 13 19.17 -2.23 5.86
N ARG A 14 19.18 -1.10 6.56
CA ARG A 14 18.43 -0.96 7.81
C ARG A 14 16.98 -1.35 7.52
N LEU A 15 16.51 -2.39 8.20
CA LEU A 15 15.13 -2.85 8.12
C LEU A 15 14.26 -1.96 9.01
N TRP A 16 13.22 -1.38 8.41
CA TRP A 16 12.29 -0.47 9.07
C TRP A 16 11.24 -1.27 9.84
N THR A 17 10.70 -0.66 10.90
CA THR A 17 9.45 -1.11 11.51
C THR A 17 8.25 -0.44 10.84
N ALA A 18 7.07 -1.01 11.06
CA ALA A 18 5.81 -0.43 10.59
C ALA A 18 5.57 0.97 11.14
N GLU A 19 5.93 1.23 12.40
CA GLU A 19 5.80 2.55 13.03
C GLU A 19 6.72 3.58 12.37
N GLU A 20 8.01 3.24 12.22
CA GLU A 20 8.97 4.11 11.52
C GLU A 20 8.54 4.40 10.08
N PHE A 21 7.97 3.41 9.40
CA PHE A 21 7.48 3.56 8.04
C PHE A 21 6.25 4.47 7.96
N LEU A 22 5.28 4.30 8.85
CA LEU A 22 4.08 5.14 8.91
C LEU A 22 4.43 6.61 9.24
N ASP A 23 5.37 6.85 10.15
CA ASP A 23 5.85 8.19 10.48
C ASP A 23 6.62 8.86 9.33
N TRP A 24 7.22 8.05 8.45
CA TRP A 24 7.93 8.52 7.26
C TRP A 24 7.02 8.78 6.06
N LEU A 25 5.85 8.14 6.00
CA LEU A 25 4.87 8.41 4.95
C LEU A 25 4.37 9.84 5.04
N GLN A 26 4.30 10.50 3.89
CA GLN A 26 3.80 11.87 3.75
C GLN A 26 2.80 11.92 2.60
N PRO A 27 1.86 12.89 2.57
CA PRO A 27 0.91 13.03 1.48
C PRO A 27 1.63 13.06 0.11
N GLY A 28 1.18 12.21 -0.82
CA GLY A 28 1.78 12.07 -2.16
C GLY A 28 2.89 11.03 -2.26
N VAL A 29 3.42 10.49 -1.16
CA VAL A 29 4.34 9.36 -1.17
C VAL A 29 3.55 8.05 -1.14
N HIS A 30 3.77 7.22 -2.16
CA HIS A 30 3.14 5.92 -2.32
C HIS A 30 4.23 4.86 -2.28
N ALA A 31 4.20 4.00 -1.27
CA ALA A 31 5.18 2.96 -1.07
C ALA A 31 4.61 1.81 -0.24
N ASP A 32 5.20 0.63 -0.37
CA ASP A 32 4.94 -0.49 0.54
C ASP A 32 6.16 -0.75 1.43
N LEU A 33 5.92 -1.23 2.63
CA LEU A 33 6.91 -1.85 3.49
C LEU A 33 6.74 -3.37 3.41
N ILE A 34 7.74 -4.06 2.87
CA ILE A 34 7.75 -5.52 2.72
C ILE A 34 9.00 -6.05 3.42
N ASP A 35 8.80 -6.84 4.48
CA ASP A 35 9.83 -7.41 5.34
C ASP A 35 10.85 -6.37 5.87
N GLY A 36 10.38 -5.15 6.10
CA GLY A 36 11.19 -4.03 6.58
C GLY A 36 11.92 -3.26 5.48
N GLU A 37 11.76 -3.62 4.20
CA GLU A 37 12.27 -2.87 3.06
C GLU A 37 11.17 -2.00 2.42
N LYS A 38 11.53 -0.80 1.96
CA LYS A 38 10.59 0.15 1.34
C LYS A 38 10.58 -0.01 -0.18
N PHE A 39 9.39 -0.14 -0.75
CA PHE A 39 9.16 -0.29 -2.18
C PHE A 39 8.33 0.87 -2.70
N MET A 40 8.97 1.78 -3.45
CA MET A 40 8.30 2.95 -4.01
C MET A 40 7.39 2.56 -5.17
N HIS A 41 6.16 3.06 -5.18
CA HIS A 41 5.27 2.88 -6.32
C HIS A 41 5.67 3.80 -7.47
N SER A 42 5.46 3.31 -8.69
CA SER A 42 5.60 4.13 -9.89
C SER A 42 4.37 5.03 -10.07
N PRO A 43 4.50 6.18 -10.77
CA PRO A 43 3.36 7.02 -11.07
C PRO A 43 2.23 6.26 -11.76
N VAL A 44 1.00 6.53 -11.33
CA VAL A 44 -0.21 5.92 -11.89
C VAL A 44 -0.39 6.34 -13.35
N ASN A 45 -0.52 5.36 -14.25
CA ASN A 45 -0.84 5.61 -15.65
C ASN A 45 -2.36 5.66 -15.88
N LEU A 46 -2.78 6.25 -17.02
CA LEU A 46 -4.20 6.42 -17.35
C LEU A 46 -4.97 5.10 -17.49
N ARG A 47 -4.31 4.02 -17.92
CA ARG A 47 -4.95 2.70 -18.05
C ARG A 47 -5.29 2.13 -16.68
N HIS A 48 -4.35 2.22 -15.74
CA HIS A 48 -4.52 1.81 -14.36
C HIS A 48 -5.65 2.61 -13.69
N ALA A 49 -5.64 3.94 -13.82
CA ALA A 49 -6.69 4.79 -13.26
C ALA A 49 -8.10 4.43 -13.80
N ARG A 50 -8.23 4.18 -15.11
CA ARG A 50 -9.52 3.76 -15.71
C ARG A 50 -9.98 2.40 -15.18
N LEU A 51 -9.07 1.45 -15.02
CA LEU A 51 -9.38 0.12 -14.50
C LEU A 51 -9.85 0.19 -13.04
N LEU A 52 -9.14 0.94 -12.19
CA LEU A 52 -9.54 1.12 -10.79
C LEU A 52 -10.90 1.79 -10.66
N ASN A 53 -11.17 2.84 -11.43
CA ASN A 53 -12.48 3.51 -11.41
C ASN A 53 -13.62 2.57 -11.82
N PHE A 54 -13.37 1.64 -12.74
CA PHE A 54 -14.34 0.62 -13.12
C PHE A 54 -14.58 -0.39 -11.99
N LEU A 55 -13.49 -0.92 -11.41
CA LEU A 55 -13.57 -1.92 -10.33
C LEU A 55 -14.22 -1.36 -9.07
N ASP A 56 -13.84 -0.15 -8.66
CA ASP A 56 -14.42 0.55 -7.52
C ASP A 56 -15.94 0.68 -7.65
N ARG A 57 -16.41 1.22 -8.78
CA ARG A 57 -17.86 1.38 -9.03
C ARG A 57 -18.60 0.04 -9.01
N LEU A 58 -18.03 -0.99 -9.62
CA LEU A 58 -18.63 -2.31 -9.68
C LEU A 58 -18.73 -2.95 -8.29
N LEU A 59 -17.64 -2.92 -7.53
CA LEU A 59 -17.54 -3.55 -6.22
C LEU A 59 -18.32 -2.77 -5.17
N ALA A 60 -18.16 -1.44 -5.11
CA ALA A 60 -18.91 -0.58 -4.18
C ALA A 60 -20.42 -0.79 -4.36
N GLY A 61 -20.92 -0.74 -5.59
CA GLY A 61 -22.34 -0.96 -5.86
C GLY A 61 -22.84 -2.36 -5.48
N TYR A 62 -22.01 -3.40 -5.57
CA TYR A 62 -22.36 -4.73 -5.10
C TYR A 62 -22.38 -4.81 -3.56
N LEU A 63 -21.34 -4.29 -2.91
CA LEU A 63 -21.17 -4.33 -1.46
C LEU A 63 -22.23 -3.52 -0.73
N GLU A 64 -22.56 -2.32 -1.22
CA GLU A 64 -23.63 -1.46 -0.67
C GLU A 64 -25.00 -2.16 -0.73
N ARG A 65 -25.35 -2.76 -1.88
CA ARG A 65 -26.63 -3.47 -2.06
C ARG A 65 -26.76 -4.71 -1.18
N ARG A 66 -25.64 -5.28 -0.75
CA ARG A 66 -25.58 -6.51 0.05
C ARG A 66 -25.18 -6.26 1.50
N GLN A 67 -24.83 -5.03 1.87
CA GLN A 67 -24.36 -4.62 3.21
C GLN A 67 -23.21 -5.48 3.72
N LEU A 68 -22.19 -5.71 2.88
CA LEU A 68 -21.12 -6.69 3.17
C LEU A 68 -19.86 -6.11 3.83
N GLY A 69 -19.72 -4.79 3.87
CA GLY A 69 -18.54 -4.14 4.44
C GLY A 69 -18.21 -2.83 3.76
N GLU A 70 -16.96 -2.41 3.88
CA GLU A 70 -16.46 -1.16 3.35
C GLU A 70 -15.33 -1.38 2.34
N LEU A 71 -15.35 -0.56 1.29
CA LEU A 71 -14.35 -0.55 0.23
C LEU A 71 -13.64 0.81 0.27
N PHE A 72 -12.31 0.78 0.39
CA PHE A 72 -11.49 1.98 0.34
C PHE A 72 -10.75 2.01 -0.99
N ARG A 73 -11.09 3.02 -1.80
CA ARG A 73 -10.36 3.40 -3.01
C ARG A 73 -9.50 4.61 -2.69
N GLU A 74 -8.33 4.35 -2.09
CA GLU A 74 -7.15 5.21 -2.04
C GLU A 74 -6.13 4.60 -1.08
N VAL A 75 -4.99 5.27 -0.93
CA VAL A 75 -3.80 4.88 -0.18
C VAL A 75 -4.08 4.80 1.33
N VAL A 76 -4.86 3.81 1.74
CA VAL A 76 -5.02 3.46 3.15
C VAL A 76 -3.85 2.57 3.52
N ALA A 77 -3.07 2.97 4.51
CA ALA A 77 -1.97 2.14 5.00
C ALA A 77 -2.53 0.93 5.77
N VAL A 78 -2.33 -0.26 5.22
CA VAL A 78 -2.74 -1.53 5.79
C VAL A 78 -1.56 -2.18 6.48
N ARG A 79 -1.48 -2.01 7.80
CA ARG A 79 -0.46 -2.67 8.64
C ARG A 79 -0.85 -4.12 8.91
N LEU A 80 -0.08 -5.06 8.36
CA LEU A 80 -0.28 -6.50 8.55
C LEU A 80 0.67 -7.11 9.60
N SER A 81 1.83 -6.50 9.83
CA SER A 81 2.76 -6.93 10.88
C SER A 81 3.63 -5.76 11.36
N SER A 82 4.58 -6.02 12.27
CA SER A 82 5.57 -5.04 12.72
C SER A 82 6.55 -4.59 11.63
N ARG A 83 6.57 -5.25 10.47
CA ARG A 83 7.47 -4.95 9.33
C ARG A 83 6.79 -5.01 7.96
N ASN A 84 5.46 -5.14 7.94
CA ASN A 84 4.69 -5.22 6.72
C ASN A 84 3.54 -4.21 6.76
N VAL A 85 3.60 -3.23 5.85
CA VAL A 85 2.58 -2.20 5.66
C VAL A 85 2.38 -2.02 4.16
N PHE A 86 1.14 -2.14 3.70
CA PHE A 86 0.82 -2.05 2.28
C PHE A 86 -0.11 -0.87 2.02
N LEU A 87 0.09 -0.22 0.90
CA LEU A 87 -0.72 0.88 0.38
C LEU A 87 -1.45 0.37 -0.89
N PRO A 88 -2.43 -0.54 -0.74
CA PRO A 88 -3.11 -1.12 -1.89
C PRO A 88 -3.92 -0.07 -2.65
N ASP A 89 -4.08 -0.30 -3.96
CA ASP A 89 -4.92 0.55 -4.81
C ASP A 89 -6.42 0.49 -4.44
N LEU A 90 -6.85 -0.67 -3.93
CA LEU A 90 -8.22 -0.94 -3.52
C LEU A 90 -8.22 -1.98 -2.40
N ALA A 91 -8.85 -1.66 -1.26
CA ALA A 91 -8.95 -2.56 -0.12
C ALA A 91 -10.40 -2.74 0.32
N TYR A 92 -10.83 -3.99 0.45
CA TYR A 92 -12.13 -4.37 0.98
C TYR A 92 -11.97 -4.94 2.39
N PHE A 93 -12.82 -4.49 3.30
CA PHE A 93 -12.91 -5.00 4.66
C PHE A 93 -14.35 -5.44 4.94
N THR A 94 -14.52 -6.65 5.46
CA THR A 94 -15.85 -7.13 5.90
C THR A 94 -16.35 -6.32 7.09
N ASN A 95 -17.65 -6.37 7.36
CA ASN A 95 -18.24 -5.72 8.54
C ASN A 95 -17.50 -6.02 9.86
N GLU A 96 -17.04 -7.26 10.04
CA GLU A 96 -16.26 -7.67 11.23
C GLU A 96 -14.85 -7.06 11.26
N GLN A 97 -14.24 -6.84 10.09
CA GLN A 97 -12.92 -6.24 9.96
C GLN A 97 -12.96 -4.72 10.14
N VAL A 98 -14.03 -4.07 9.67
CA VAL A 98 -14.25 -2.63 9.81
C VAL A 98 -14.18 -2.20 11.28
N ALA A 99 -14.71 -3.01 12.20
CA ALA A 99 -14.66 -2.73 13.64
C ALA A 99 -13.22 -2.67 14.23
N ARG A 100 -12.20 -3.13 13.49
CA ARG A 100 -10.79 -3.09 13.91
C ARG A 100 -10.01 -1.96 13.25
N LEU A 101 -10.61 -1.21 12.33
CA LEU A 101 -9.97 -0.08 11.68
C LEU A 101 -9.77 1.03 12.71
N THR A 102 -8.56 1.60 12.73
CA THR A 102 -8.20 2.67 13.65
C THR A 102 -8.20 3.99 12.88
N PRO A 103 -8.97 5.01 13.29
CA PRO A 103 -8.83 6.33 12.71
C PRO A 103 -7.41 6.86 12.98
N THR A 104 -6.78 7.43 11.95
CA THR A 104 -5.43 8.05 12.05
C THR A 104 -5.56 9.50 12.50
#